data_AF-A0A1H3KX73-F1
#
_entry.id   AF-A0A1H3KX73-F1
#
_cell.length_a   1.000
_cell.length_b   1.000
_cell.length_c   1.000
_cell.angle_alpha   90.00
_cell.angle_beta   90.00
_cell.angle_gamma   90.00
#
_symmetry.space_group_name_H-M   'P 1'
#
loop_
_entity.id
_entity.type
_entity.pdbx_description
1 polymer ?
#
loop_
_entity_poly.entity_id
_entity_poly.type
_entity_poly.pdbx_seq_one_letter_code
_entity_poly.pdbx_strand_id
1 'polypeptide(L)'
;MHAGQVDLTAAEVRVLVDRQFPAWRDLPVEPLPLRGTVNALFRLGPRLVARFPLVPDDADVVRARLESEAALDLVAAWHLLDAGPRGALRADLGSGDLEWARGAAWALQQALGAGWYYVDSNPAMSAMGLRTLERLVTDPPAVP
;
A
#
# COMPACT_ATOMS: atom_id res chain seq x y z
N MET A 1 -19.44 17.61 4.63
CA MET A 1 -19.78 17.12 3.29
C MET A 1 -18.90 17.89 2.31
N HIS A 2 -17.99 17.22 1.60
CA HIS A 2 -17.10 17.88 0.66
C HIS A 2 -17.85 18.18 -0.65
N ALA A 3 -17.66 19.36 -1.22
CA ALA A 3 -18.22 19.68 -2.54
C ALA A 3 -17.63 18.69 -3.58
N GLY A 4 -18.48 18.10 -4.43
CA GLY A 4 -18.07 17.11 -5.44
C GLY A 4 -18.03 15.65 -4.96
N GLN A 5 -18.52 15.35 -3.76
CA GLN A 5 -18.65 13.98 -3.30
C GLN A 5 -19.71 13.19 -4.12
N VAL A 6 -19.34 11.98 -4.55
CA VAL A 6 -20.24 11.05 -5.26
C VAL A 6 -20.76 9.99 -4.27
N ASP A 7 -22.05 9.68 -4.34
CA ASP A 7 -22.66 8.56 -3.59
C ASP A 7 -22.76 7.36 -4.53
N LEU A 8 -21.89 6.36 -4.32
CA LEU A 8 -21.87 5.13 -5.10
C LEU A 8 -22.85 4.11 -4.54
N THR A 9 -23.56 3.43 -5.43
CA THR A 9 -24.43 2.30 -5.12
C THR A 9 -23.73 0.97 -5.39
N ALA A 10 -24.22 -0.10 -4.76
CA ALA A 10 -23.72 -1.45 -5.02
C ALA A 10 -23.86 -1.87 -6.49
N ALA A 11 -24.89 -1.36 -7.19
CA ALA A 11 -25.12 -1.62 -8.60
C ALA A 11 -24.07 -0.96 -9.50
N GLU A 12 -23.67 0.28 -9.20
CA GLU A 12 -22.59 0.95 -9.95
C GLU A 12 -21.24 0.28 -9.71
N VAL A 13 -20.96 -0.12 -8.47
CA VAL A 13 -19.75 -0.88 -8.14
C VAL A 13 -19.72 -2.22 -8.87
N ARG A 14 -20.86 -2.92 -8.98
CA ARG A 14 -20.96 -4.15 -9.78
C ARG A 14 -20.49 -3.93 -11.21
N VAL A 15 -21.03 -2.92 -11.89
CA VAL A 15 -20.68 -2.61 -13.28
C VAL A 15 -19.18 -2.35 -13.43
N LEU A 16 -18.57 -1.64 -12.48
CA LEU A 16 -17.13 -1.37 -12.50
C LEU A 16 -16.30 -2.63 -12.28
N VAL A 17 -16.67 -3.49 -11.33
CA VAL A 17 -15.99 -4.76 -11.07
C VAL A 17 -16.07 -5.68 -12.28
N ASP A 18 -17.25 -5.83 -12.88
CA ASP A 18 -17.44 -6.70 -14.05
C ASP A 18 -16.57 -6.26 -15.23
N ARG A 19 -16.42 -4.94 -15.41
CA ARG A 19 -15.61 -4.37 -16.49
C ARG A 19 -14.11 -4.45 -16.25
N GLN A 20 -13.65 -4.17 -15.03
CA GLN A 20 -12.22 -3.98 -14.73
C GLN A 20 -11.56 -5.22 -14.14
N PHE A 21 -12.33 -6.06 -13.45
CA PHE A 21 -11.85 -7.26 -12.76
C PHE A 21 -12.72 -8.47 -13.11
N PRO A 22 -12.68 -8.97 -14.35
CA PRO A 22 -13.57 -10.05 -14.80
C PRO A 22 -13.44 -11.35 -14.00
N ALA A 23 -12.34 -11.55 -13.28
CA ALA A 23 -12.11 -12.69 -12.39
C ALA A 23 -13.01 -12.66 -11.14
N TRP A 24 -13.57 -11.50 -10.78
CA TRP A 24 -14.37 -11.31 -9.57
C TRP A 24 -15.84 -10.95 -9.85
N ARG A 25 -16.28 -11.06 -11.11
CA ARG A 25 -17.62 -10.68 -11.57
C ARG A 25 -18.76 -11.37 -10.78
N ASP A 26 -18.52 -12.60 -10.32
CA ASP A 26 -19.53 -13.42 -9.64
C ASP A 26 -19.53 -13.24 -8.10
N LEU A 27 -18.57 -12.49 -7.54
CA LEU A 27 -18.51 -12.25 -6.10
C LEU A 27 -19.56 -11.21 -5.69
N PRO A 28 -20.34 -11.41 -4.60
CA PRO A 28 -21.34 -10.44 -4.15
C PRO A 28 -20.72 -9.09 -3.78
N VAL A 29 -21.45 -7.99 -4.00
CA VAL A 29 -21.03 -6.62 -3.66
C VAL A 29 -22.02 -6.07 -2.66
N GLU A 30 -21.52 -5.73 -1.48
CA GLU A 30 -22.32 -5.21 -0.37
C GLU A 30 -21.71 -3.90 0.13
N PRO A 31 -22.49 -2.83 0.31
CA PRO A 31 -21.97 -1.62 0.94
C PRO A 31 -21.61 -1.92 2.39
N LEU A 32 -20.44 -1.46 2.83
CA LEU A 32 -20.08 -1.54 4.24
C LEU A 32 -20.76 -0.41 5.02
N PRO A 33 -21.28 -0.68 6.24
CA PRO A 33 -21.98 0.33 7.04
C PRO A 33 -21.05 1.47 7.51
N LEU A 34 -19.73 1.28 7.47
CA LEU A 34 -18.78 2.37 7.66
C LEU A 34 -18.69 3.24 6.41
N ARG A 35 -19.30 4.42 6.44
CA ARG A 35 -18.99 5.51 5.52
C ARG A 35 -17.66 6.13 5.95
N GLY A 36 -16.57 5.77 5.28
CA GLY A 36 -15.29 6.44 5.48
C GLY A 36 -15.39 7.93 5.17
N THR A 37 -14.48 8.75 5.69
CA THR A 37 -14.43 10.19 5.40
C THR A 37 -13.71 10.51 4.09
N VAL A 38 -12.95 9.54 3.56
CA VAL A 38 -12.15 9.65 2.33
C VAL A 38 -12.60 8.67 1.25
N ASN A 39 -13.08 7.48 1.65
CA ASN A 39 -13.47 6.42 0.73
C ASN A 39 -14.85 5.85 1.06
N ALA A 40 -15.63 5.53 0.02
CA ALA A 40 -16.74 4.59 0.09
C ALA A 40 -16.19 3.16 0.03
N LEU A 41 -16.70 2.28 0.89
CA LEU A 41 -16.20 0.93 1.06
C LEU A 41 -17.27 -0.10 0.72
N PHE A 42 -16.91 -1.08 -0.09
CA PHE A 42 -17.78 -2.19 -0.48
C PHE A 42 -17.08 -3.51 -0.23
N ARG A 43 -17.77 -4.45 0.40
CA ARG A 43 -17.31 -5.83 0.48
C ARG A 43 -17.51 -6.50 -0.87
N LEU A 44 -16.47 -7.15 -1.39
CA LEU A 44 -16.50 -7.95 -2.61
C LEU A 44 -16.21 -9.42 -2.25
N GLY A 45 -17.26 -10.22 -2.16
CA GLY A 45 -17.15 -11.59 -1.66
C GLY A 45 -16.62 -11.67 -0.22
N PRO A 46 -16.06 -12.82 0.20
CA PRO A 46 -15.70 -13.04 1.60
C PRO A 46 -14.38 -12.39 2.03
N ARG A 47 -13.52 -11.96 1.09
CA ARG A 47 -12.13 -11.61 1.39
C ARG A 47 -11.66 -10.25 0.88
N LEU A 48 -12.43 -9.60 -0.01
CA LEU A 48 -11.98 -8.37 -0.66
C LEU A 48 -12.83 -7.19 -0.20
N VAL A 49 -12.19 -6.03 -0.13
CA VAL A 49 -12.84 -4.73 0.07
C VAL A 49 -12.46 -3.83 -1.08
N ALA A 50 -13.45 -3.39 -1.83
CA ALA A 50 -13.32 -2.36 -2.85
C ALA A 50 -13.38 -0.98 -2.18
N ARG A 51 -12.38 -0.14 -2.46
CA ARG A 51 -12.25 1.22 -1.95
C ARG A 51 -12.43 2.20 -3.10
N PHE A 52 -13.37 3.13 -2.96
CA PHE A 52 -13.59 4.19 -3.94
C PHE A 52 -13.40 5.55 -3.27
N PRO A 53 -12.55 6.44 -3.80
CA PRO A 53 -12.46 7.82 -3.32
C PRO A 53 -13.83 8.50 -3.37
N LEU A 54 -14.20 9.21 -2.30
CA LEU A 54 -15.47 9.93 -2.23
C LEU A 54 -15.52 11.11 -3.20
N VAL A 55 -14.37 11.73 -3.45
CA VAL A 55 -14.20 12.83 -4.40
C VAL A 55 -13.41 12.28 -5.59
N PRO A 56 -13.94 12.34 -6.82
CA PRO A 56 -13.22 11.94 -8.01
C PRO A 56 -11.95 12.78 -8.19
N ASP A 57 -10.93 12.15 -8.75
CA ASP A 57 -9.65 12.76 -9.08
C ASP A 57 -9.17 12.18 -10.41
N ASP A 58 -8.12 12.75 -10.99
CA ASP A 58 -7.55 12.24 -12.23
C ASP A 58 -7.14 10.76 -12.09
N ALA A 59 -7.48 9.94 -13.07
CA ALA A 59 -7.28 8.49 -13.00
C ALA A 59 -5.80 8.09 -12.87
N ASP A 60 -4.88 8.85 -13.48
CA ASP A 60 -3.45 8.60 -13.40
C ASP A 60 -2.91 9.03 -12.03
N VAL A 61 -3.42 10.13 -11.48
CA VAL A 61 -3.12 10.55 -10.10
C VAL A 61 -3.60 9.51 -9.09
N VAL A 62 -4.81 8.99 -9.24
CA VAL A 62 -5.35 7.93 -8.37
C VAL A 62 -4.51 6.66 -8.50
N ARG A 63 -4.15 6.26 -9.73
CA ARG A 63 -3.29 5.10 -9.98
C ARG A 63 -1.94 5.25 -9.29
N ALA A 64 -1.25 6.37 -9.48
CA ALA A 64 0.04 6.64 -8.87
C ALA A 64 -0.03 6.60 -7.33
N ARG A 65 -1.13 7.12 -6.75
CA ARG A 65 -1.39 7.03 -5.31
C ARG A 65 -1.58 5.59 -4.85
N LEU A 66 -2.39 4.80 -5.55
CA LEU A 66 -2.63 3.39 -5.22
C LEU A 66 -1.34 2.56 -5.32
N GLU A 67 -0.50 2.81 -6.33
CA GLU A 67 0.83 2.18 -6.44
C GLU A 67 1.74 2.58 -5.28
N SER A 68 1.67 3.83 -4.82
CA SER A 68 2.42 4.29 -3.64
C SER A 68 1.90 3.65 -2.34
N GLU A 69 0.57 3.52 -2.19
CA GLU A 69 -0.06 2.82 -1.06
C GLU A 69 0.34 1.34 -1.03
N ALA A 70 0.36 0.65 -2.18
CA ALA A 70 0.82 -0.74 -2.26
C ALA A 70 2.30 -0.89 -1.89
N ALA A 71 3.14 0.05 -2.32
CA ALA A 71 4.56 0.03 -1.98
C ALA A 71 4.84 0.21 -0.47
N LEU A 72 3.94 0.84 0.29
CA LEU A 72 4.07 0.95 1.75
C LEU A 72 4.05 -0.42 2.44
N ASP A 73 3.31 -1.39 1.90
CA ASP A 73 3.26 -2.74 2.48
C ASP A 73 4.62 -3.45 2.41
N LEU A 74 5.47 -3.06 1.46
CA LEU A 74 6.83 -3.61 1.30
C LEU A 74 7.84 -3.08 2.33
N VAL A 75 7.50 -2.03 3.09
CA VAL A 75 8.38 -1.46 4.13
C VAL A 75 8.78 -2.52 5.16
N ALA A 76 7.86 -3.42 5.50
CA ALA A 76 8.11 -4.50 6.46
C ALA A 76 9.28 -5.39 6.01
N ALA A 77 9.45 -5.61 4.70
CA ALA A 77 10.56 -6.39 4.17
C ALA A 77 11.92 -5.78 4.53
N TRP A 78 12.03 -4.45 4.51
CA TRP A 78 13.26 -3.73 4.81
C TRP A 78 13.53 -3.59 6.30
N HIS A 79 12.48 -3.40 7.11
CA HIS A 79 12.61 -3.31 8.57
C HIS A 79 12.89 -4.65 9.23
N LEU A 80 12.35 -5.76 8.71
CA LEU A 80 12.35 -7.04 9.41
C LEU A 80 13.34 -8.04 8.82
N LEU A 81 13.44 -8.13 7.49
CA LEU A 81 14.11 -9.25 6.84
C LEU A 81 15.54 -8.91 6.41
N ASP A 82 16.43 -9.89 6.53
CA ASP A 82 17.77 -9.84 5.93
C ASP A 82 17.71 -10.24 4.44
N ALA A 83 18.81 -10.03 3.70
CA ALA A 83 18.83 -10.10 2.23
C ALA A 83 18.22 -11.40 1.64
N GLY A 84 18.53 -12.56 2.22
CA GLY A 84 18.00 -13.85 1.76
C GLY A 84 16.47 -13.94 1.85
N PRO A 85 15.88 -13.90 3.06
CA PRO A 85 14.42 -13.91 3.24
C PRO A 85 13.72 -12.75 2.53
N ARG A 86 14.35 -11.57 2.48
CA ARG A 86 13.83 -10.40 1.77
C ARG A 86 13.73 -10.65 0.25
N GLY A 87 14.74 -11.28 -0.34
CA GLY A 87 14.72 -11.69 -1.75
C GLY A 87 13.66 -12.76 -2.03
N ALA A 88 13.48 -13.73 -1.12
CA ALA A 88 12.43 -14.74 -1.24
C ALA A 88 11.03 -14.12 -1.19
N LEU A 89 10.79 -13.18 -0.26
CA LEU A 89 9.53 -12.44 -0.18
C LEU A 89 9.25 -11.67 -1.47
N ARG A 90 10.25 -10.94 -1.99
CA ARG A 90 10.12 -10.20 -3.25
C ARG A 90 9.69 -11.12 -4.39
N ALA A 91 10.33 -12.29 -4.50
CA ALA A 91 10.03 -13.26 -5.54
C ALA A 91 8.62 -13.83 -5.42
N ASP A 92 8.17 -14.17 -4.21
CA ASP A 92 6.83 -14.70 -3.94
C ASP A 92 5.72 -13.68 -4.24
N LEU A 93 5.96 -12.40 -3.89
CA LEU A 93 5.05 -11.30 -4.22
C LEU A 93 5.06 -10.91 -5.70
N GLY A 94 6.08 -11.34 -6.46
CA GLY A 94 6.26 -10.94 -7.86
C GLY A 94 6.56 -9.45 -8.04
N SER A 95 7.12 -8.78 -7.03
CA SER A 95 7.34 -7.33 -7.06
C SER A 95 8.44 -6.92 -8.05
N GLY A 96 8.05 -6.11 -9.03
CA GLY A 96 8.96 -5.54 -10.04
C GLY A 96 9.96 -4.55 -9.44
N ASP A 97 10.97 -4.17 -10.22
CA ASP A 97 12.05 -3.28 -9.75
C ASP A 97 11.53 -1.94 -9.23
N LEU A 98 10.61 -1.30 -9.96
CA LEU A 98 10.07 0.00 -9.56
C LEU A 98 9.26 -0.07 -8.27
N GLU A 99 8.41 -1.08 -8.11
CA GLU A 99 7.60 -1.29 -6.91
C GLU A 99 8.51 -1.57 -5.71
N TRP A 100 9.50 -2.44 -5.90
CA TRP A 100 10.48 -2.79 -4.88
C TRP A 100 11.31 -1.58 -4.43
N ALA A 101 11.76 -0.76 -5.38
CA ALA A 101 12.49 0.48 -5.11
C ALA A 101 11.63 1.51 -4.36
N ARG A 102 10.33 1.62 -4.68
CA ARG A 102 9.40 2.48 -3.93
C ARG A 102 9.23 2.01 -2.49
N GLY A 103 9.10 0.70 -2.26
CA GLY A 103 9.04 0.13 -0.90
C GLY A 103 10.30 0.44 -0.09
N ALA A 104 11.47 0.32 -0.73
CA ALA A 104 12.75 0.69 -0.14
C ALA A 104 12.85 2.18 0.20
N ALA A 105 12.36 3.06 -0.69
CA ALA A 105 12.34 4.50 -0.49
C ALA A 105 11.43 4.90 0.70
N TRP A 106 10.27 4.27 0.84
CA TRP A 106 9.40 4.46 2.01
C TRP A 106 10.07 3.97 3.30
N ALA A 107 10.78 2.84 3.25
CA ALA A 107 11.53 2.33 4.39
C ALA A 107 12.68 3.28 4.78
N LEU A 108 13.39 3.84 3.81
CA LEU A 108 14.42 4.86 4.01
C LEU A 108 13.85 6.09 4.72
N GLN A 109 12.75 6.64 4.21
CA GLN A 109 12.10 7.83 4.77
C GLN A 109 11.70 7.61 6.23
N GLN A 110 11.17 6.44 6.57
CA GLN A 110 10.80 6.11 7.95
C GLN A 110 12.02 5.86 8.84
N ALA A 111 13.01 5.12 8.34
CA ALA A 111 14.21 4.76 9.07
C ALA A 111 15.10 5.96 9.43
N LEU A 112 15.21 6.96 8.54
CA LEU A 112 15.95 8.19 8.80
C LEU A 112 15.39 8.94 10.01
N GLY A 113 14.06 9.05 10.11
CA GLY A 113 13.41 9.65 11.28
C GLY A 113 13.57 8.77 12.52
N ALA A 114 13.27 7.49 12.40
CA ALA A 114 13.23 6.56 13.53
C ALA A 114 14.60 6.39 14.21
N GLY A 115 15.68 6.29 13.42
CA GLY A 115 17.03 6.03 13.91
C GLY A 115 17.52 7.08 14.91
N TRP A 116 17.24 8.36 14.66
CA TRP A 116 17.75 9.47 15.47
C TRP A 116 16.72 10.04 16.45
N TYR A 117 15.44 10.04 16.09
CA TYR A 117 14.39 10.60 16.94
C TYR A 117 14.15 9.78 18.21
N TYR A 118 14.24 8.44 18.10
CA TYR A 118 13.89 7.53 19.19
C TYR A 118 15.09 7.03 20.01
N VAL A 119 16.27 7.63 19.88
CA VAL A 119 17.50 7.17 20.56
C VAL A 119 17.27 6.96 22.06
N ASP A 120 16.65 7.92 22.73
CA ASP A 120 16.44 7.87 24.19
C ASP A 120 15.05 7.31 24.57
N SER A 121 14.02 7.56 23.75
CA SER A 121 12.63 7.25 24.09
C SER A 121 12.18 5.85 23.68
N ASN A 122 12.77 5.29 22.62
CA ASN A 122 12.51 3.93 22.17
C ASN A 122 13.74 3.33 21.45
N PRO A 123 14.73 2.83 22.21
CA PRO A 123 15.99 2.32 21.64
C PRO A 123 15.79 1.17 20.64
N ALA A 124 14.74 0.36 20.81
CA ALA A 124 14.42 -0.72 19.87
C ALA A 124 14.00 -0.18 18.49
N MET A 125 13.20 0.89 18.46
CA MET A 125 12.79 1.56 17.23
C MET A 125 13.95 2.30 16.57
N SER A 126 14.82 2.96 17.35
CA SER A 126 16.06 3.55 16.85
C SER A 126 16.96 2.49 16.20
N ALA A 127 17.19 1.36 16.88
CA ALA A 127 17.99 0.27 16.34
C ALA A 127 17.39 -0.36 15.06
N MET A 128 16.05 -0.47 14.97
CA MET A 128 15.37 -0.88 13.74
C MET A 128 15.65 0.10 12.59
N GLY A 129 15.57 1.41 12.86
CA GLY A 129 15.89 2.44 11.87
C GLY A 129 17.33 2.30 11.36
N LEU A 130 18.31 2.26 12.27
CA LEU A 130 19.73 2.12 11.90
C LEU A 130 20.02 0.84 11.11
N ARG A 131 19.47 -0.32 11.52
CA ARG A 131 19.61 -1.58 10.75
C ARG A 131 18.99 -1.49 9.36
N THR A 132 17.86 -0.80 9.23
CA THR A 132 17.22 -0.60 7.93
C THR A 132 18.10 0.24 7.01
N LEU A 133 18.72 1.30 7.53
CA LEU A 133 19.68 2.11 6.78
C LEU A 133 20.89 1.29 6.33
N GLU A 134 21.45 0.47 7.22
CA GLU A 134 22.55 -0.44 6.89
C GLU A 134 22.18 -1.41 5.77
N ARG A 135 20.99 -2.02 5.83
CA ARG A 135 20.47 -2.91 4.78
C ARG A 135 20.34 -2.20 3.44
N LEU A 136 19.82 -0.98 3.43
CA LEU A 136 19.65 -0.19 2.20
C LEU A 136 21.00 0.22 1.57
N VAL A 137 22.03 0.41 2.39
CA VAL A 137 23.38 0.73 1.90
C VAL A 137 24.11 -0.52 1.39
N THR A 138 23.93 -1.66 2.07
CA THR A 138 24.64 -2.92 1.75
C THR A 138 23.97 -3.73 0.64
N ASP A 139 22.66 -3.60 0.48
CA ASP A 139 21.84 -4.28 -0.53
C ASP A 139 20.81 -3.28 -1.12
N PRO A 140 21.27 -2.27 -1.88
CA PRO A 140 20.37 -1.28 -2.45
C PRO A 140 19.45 -1.91 -3.50
N PRO A 141 18.17 -1.48 -3.58
CA PRO A 141 17.31 -1.90 -4.68
C PRO A 141 17.86 -1.41 -6.03
N ALA A 142 17.63 -2.17 -7.09
CA ALA A 142 17.84 -1.68 -8.44
C ALA A 142 16.92 -0.47 -8.69
N VAL A 143 17.48 0.63 -9.19
CA VAL A 143 16.70 1.80 -9.61
C VAL A 143 16.53 1.70 -11.13
N PRO A 144 15.28 1.61 -11.63
CA PRO A 144 15.00 1.55 -13.07
C PRO A 144 15.26 2.88 -13.78
#